data_AF-L1I863-F1
#
_entry.id   AF-L1I863-F1
#
_cell.length_a   1.000
_cell.length_b   1.000
_cell.length_c   1.000
_cell.angle_alpha   90.00
_cell.angle_beta   90.00
_cell.angle_gamma   90.00
#
_symmetry.space_group_name_H-M   'P 1'
#
loop_
_entity.id
_entity.type
_entity.pdbx_description
1 polymer ?
#
loop_
_entity_poly.entity_id
_entity_poly.type
_entity_poly.pdbx_seq_one_letter_code
_entity_poly.pdbx_strand_id
1 'polypeptide(L)'
;MSQDFVFDNSDTRGLFLSVRSVAPKNLHFVSLGKLVCDKFLALSRMKLWWMNPSWGSKSEDIPPETQFLLLRLSKADSEEEKYAVVLPIISGAFRSCIVSGRNKGIISLRVESGDSKVDSNLVQDIAFVAVGKNPYDLIHQSMAAASDRMKTFKLRKYKSFPASLDSFGWCTWDAFYSSVDGPGILQGVEALAAGGTPARTLIIDDGWQDTTFVEEDDHLPMDDWVKRLRSAEAGERFVASLQDGSFKAFIERLKEKHGIHIVYCWHALMGYWSGVHVGKPAVASMDPNIRTPGPMSGILHVEPTLAWDALILNGVGLPHIDKVDDLYNSLHAYLKSSGVDGVKVDGQAALTMLGGGLGGSAATTRRFVQAMEKSVVHHFGSDMNCINCMCHPTECLYSYNVTSVARASDDFWPRDPASHTVHVANVAYNSLFIGEIAQPDWDMFQSKNEVATLHAVARSVGGCSVYVSDRPGEHDFDLLKRLVLPDGKILRASLPGRPTRDSIFADVTSDGLSPLKVWNWNSCNGVVAAFNLQGASWNRSVRKNVIHDGEIPTVSSKFALKDLEEREGRETSSGRWSVLKTLWSRDVSLRCSRSGEHVQCWRGNSVLLPHTG
;
A
#
# COMPACT_ATOMS: atom_id res chain seq x y z
N MET A 1 -31.03 3.04 -24.06
CA MET A 1 -30.65 2.47 -22.75
C MET A 1 -30.73 3.60 -21.73
N SER A 2 -31.89 3.83 -21.10
CA SER A 2 -31.95 4.76 -19.96
C SER A 2 -31.41 4.02 -18.74
N GLN A 3 -30.30 4.49 -18.20
CA GLN A 3 -29.93 4.25 -16.81
C GLN A 3 -30.24 5.55 -16.08
N ASP A 4 -30.99 5.46 -15.01
CA ASP A 4 -31.33 6.63 -14.21
C ASP A 4 -30.40 6.67 -13.00
N PHE A 5 -29.76 7.82 -12.78
CA PHE A 5 -29.10 8.08 -11.52
C PHE A 5 -30.15 8.30 -10.45
N VAL A 6 -29.90 7.70 -9.29
CA VAL A 6 -30.57 8.09 -8.06
C VAL A 6 -29.51 8.76 -7.19
N PHE A 7 -29.79 10.01 -6.80
CA PHE A 7 -28.91 10.82 -5.98
C PHE A 7 -29.42 10.82 -4.54
N ASP A 8 -28.53 10.61 -3.59
CA ASP A 8 -28.79 10.81 -2.16
C ASP A 8 -27.91 11.97 -1.67
N ASN A 9 -28.56 13.04 -1.23
CA ASN A 9 -27.93 14.27 -0.72
C ASN A 9 -28.20 14.47 0.77
N SER A 10 -28.56 13.41 1.50
CA SER A 10 -28.82 13.47 2.94
C SER A 10 -27.57 13.72 3.78
N ASP A 11 -26.38 13.39 3.26
CA ASP A 11 -25.10 13.70 3.89
C ASP A 11 -24.63 15.11 3.52
N THR A 12 -24.41 15.97 4.50
CA THR A 12 -23.98 17.36 4.26
C THR A 12 -22.58 17.48 3.66
N ARG A 13 -21.79 16.41 3.66
CA ARG A 13 -20.41 16.39 3.12
C ARG A 13 -20.36 16.18 1.61
N GLY A 14 -21.41 15.66 0.98
CA GLY A 14 -21.42 15.36 -0.46
C GLY A 14 -22.61 14.54 -0.93
N LEU A 15 -22.47 13.90 -2.08
CA LEU A 15 -23.54 13.18 -2.77
C LEU A 15 -23.18 11.71 -2.96
N PHE A 16 -24.09 10.82 -2.59
CA PHE A 16 -24.02 9.41 -2.96
C PHE A 16 -24.78 9.16 -4.26
N LEU A 17 -24.14 8.45 -5.17
CA LEU A 17 -24.68 8.11 -6.48
C LEU A 17 -25.10 6.65 -6.49
N SER A 18 -26.28 6.36 -7.02
CA SER A 18 -26.80 5.01 -7.23
C SER A 18 -27.21 4.84 -8.69
N VAL A 19 -27.23 3.59 -9.18
CA VAL A 19 -27.66 3.29 -10.56
C VAL A 19 -28.85 2.34 -10.58
N ARG A 20 -29.84 2.66 -11.43
CA ARG A 20 -30.92 1.76 -11.80
C ARG A 20 -30.83 1.39 -13.28
N SER A 21 -30.90 0.10 -13.59
CA SER A 21 -31.00 -0.43 -14.96
C SER A 21 -32.34 -1.12 -15.19
N VAL A 22 -32.74 -1.22 -16.46
CA VAL A 22 -34.00 -1.88 -16.85
C VAL A 22 -34.02 -3.36 -16.48
N ALA A 23 -32.90 -4.06 -16.67
CA ALA A 23 -32.74 -5.47 -16.35
C ALA A 23 -31.63 -5.66 -15.31
N PRO A 24 -31.69 -6.74 -14.49
CA PRO A 24 -30.59 -7.13 -13.62
C PRO A 24 -29.33 -7.41 -14.42
N LYS A 25 -28.19 -6.94 -13.92
CA LYS A 25 -26.86 -7.22 -14.48
C LYS A 25 -25.86 -7.42 -13.36
N ASN A 26 -24.83 -8.21 -13.63
CA ASN A 26 -23.65 -8.32 -12.79
C ASN A 26 -22.56 -7.29 -13.16
N LEU A 27 -22.75 -6.58 -14.27
CA LEU A 27 -21.87 -5.53 -14.79
C LEU A 27 -22.69 -4.36 -15.35
N HIS A 28 -22.48 -3.18 -14.79
CA HIS A 28 -23.06 -1.91 -15.22
C HIS A 28 -21.97 -0.95 -15.69
N PHE A 29 -22.26 -0.22 -16.76
CA PHE A 29 -21.48 0.94 -17.19
C PHE A 29 -22.36 2.16 -17.08
N VAL A 30 -21.95 3.12 -16.24
CA VAL A 30 -22.76 4.28 -15.86
C VAL A 30 -22.00 5.55 -16.23
N SER A 31 -22.55 6.38 -17.10
CA SER A 31 -21.91 7.64 -17.50
C SER A 31 -22.04 8.70 -16.42
N LEU A 32 -20.95 9.15 -15.79
CA LEU A 32 -20.95 10.27 -14.83
C LEU A 32 -21.07 11.65 -15.51
N GLY A 33 -20.95 11.69 -16.85
CA GLY A 33 -21.06 12.91 -17.63
C GLY A 33 -19.70 13.46 -18.06
N LYS A 34 -19.70 14.71 -18.52
CA LYS A 34 -18.52 15.37 -19.07
C LYS A 34 -17.52 15.71 -17.96
N LEU A 35 -16.25 15.36 -18.16
CA LEU A 35 -15.18 15.81 -17.27
C LEU A 35 -14.91 17.31 -17.48
N VAL A 36 -14.96 18.07 -16.40
CA VAL A 36 -14.65 19.50 -16.37
C VAL A 36 -13.64 19.75 -15.25
N CYS A 37 -12.37 19.89 -15.62
CA CYS A 37 -11.27 20.18 -14.70
C CYS A 37 -10.10 20.82 -15.44
N ASP A 38 -9.25 21.54 -14.71
CA ASP A 38 -7.96 22.01 -15.24
C ASP A 38 -6.93 20.88 -15.26
N LYS A 39 -6.90 20.12 -14.16
CA LYS A 39 -6.02 18.98 -13.93
C LYS A 39 -6.69 17.99 -12.99
N PHE A 40 -6.26 16.74 -13.04
CA PHE A 40 -6.64 15.72 -12.08
C PHE A 40 -5.44 14.88 -11.62
N LEU A 41 -5.62 14.26 -10.46
CA LEU A 41 -4.84 13.13 -9.98
C LEU A 41 -5.78 11.91 -9.90
N ALA A 42 -5.42 10.83 -10.59
CA ALA A 42 -6.09 9.54 -10.51
C ALA A 42 -5.16 8.55 -9.80
N LEU A 43 -5.68 7.81 -8.82
CA LEU A 43 -5.00 6.63 -8.29
C LEU A 43 -5.68 5.39 -8.87
N SER A 44 -4.96 4.69 -9.72
CA SER A 44 -5.49 3.58 -10.53
C SER A 44 -4.69 2.30 -10.34
N ARG A 45 -5.34 1.15 -10.45
CA ARG A 45 -4.64 -0.13 -10.44
C ARG A 45 -3.75 -0.24 -11.68
N MET A 46 -2.48 -0.56 -11.46
CA MET A 46 -1.50 -0.82 -12.53
C MET A 46 -1.16 -2.31 -12.70
N LYS A 47 -1.45 -3.11 -11.67
CA LYS A 47 -1.37 -4.57 -11.62
C LYS A 47 -2.50 -5.11 -10.74
N LEU A 48 -2.64 -6.42 -10.63
CA LEU A 48 -3.50 -7.08 -9.62
C LEU A 48 -3.28 -6.49 -8.22
N TRP A 49 -2.03 -6.34 -7.80
CA TRP A 49 -1.69 -6.01 -6.41
C TRP A 49 -1.69 -4.52 -6.10
N TRP A 50 -1.37 -3.68 -7.09
CA TRP A 50 -0.85 -2.32 -6.86
C TRP A 50 -1.57 -1.24 -7.65
N MET A 51 -1.58 -0.05 -7.06
CA MET A 51 -1.98 1.21 -7.69
C MET A 51 -0.80 2.15 -7.87
N ASN A 52 -0.91 3.04 -8.84
CA ASN A 52 -0.01 4.16 -9.04
C ASN A 52 -0.78 5.47 -9.28
N PRO A 53 -0.14 6.64 -9.08
CA PRO A 53 -0.70 7.90 -9.52
C PRO A 53 -0.66 8.05 -11.03
N SER A 54 -1.58 8.85 -11.55
CA SER A 54 -1.62 9.31 -12.93
C SER A 54 -2.22 10.71 -12.97
N TRP A 55 -1.69 11.54 -13.86
CA TRP A 55 -2.10 12.92 -14.00
C TRP A 55 -2.68 13.15 -15.40
N GLY A 56 -3.56 14.12 -15.51
CA GLY A 56 -4.14 14.48 -16.80
C GLY A 56 -5.10 15.66 -16.69
N SER A 57 -5.76 15.97 -17.80
CA SER A 57 -6.78 17.03 -17.86
C SER A 57 -7.98 16.66 -18.73
N LYS A 58 -7.95 15.50 -19.39
CA LYS A 58 -9.03 15.02 -20.27
C LYS A 58 -9.52 13.66 -19.82
N SER A 59 -10.75 13.29 -20.19
CA SER A 59 -11.33 12.01 -19.80
C SER A 59 -10.53 10.83 -20.35
N GLU A 60 -9.89 10.98 -21.51
CA GLU A 60 -9.08 9.95 -22.15
C GLU A 60 -7.79 9.65 -21.37
N ASP A 61 -7.33 10.60 -20.57
CA ASP A 61 -6.16 10.42 -19.72
C ASP A 61 -6.50 9.54 -18.49
N ILE A 62 -7.80 9.34 -18.18
CA ILE A 62 -8.21 8.56 -17.01
C ILE A 62 -7.90 7.07 -17.22
N PRO A 63 -7.05 6.49 -16.37
CA PRO A 63 -6.69 5.09 -16.46
C PRO A 63 -7.90 4.18 -16.21
N PRO A 64 -7.94 2.97 -16.81
CA PRO A 64 -8.86 1.95 -16.34
C PRO A 64 -8.56 1.61 -14.87
N GLU A 65 -9.58 1.11 -14.16
CA GLU A 65 -9.44 0.75 -12.73
C GLU A 65 -8.98 1.91 -11.84
N THR A 66 -9.47 3.13 -12.11
CA THR A 66 -9.25 4.28 -11.23
C THR A 66 -10.13 4.15 -9.98
N GLN A 67 -9.52 4.07 -8.81
CA GLN A 67 -10.18 3.83 -7.53
C GLN A 67 -10.34 5.11 -6.69
N PHE A 68 -9.65 6.18 -7.07
CA PHE A 68 -9.74 7.49 -6.45
C PHE A 68 -9.42 8.55 -7.50
N LEU A 69 -10.25 9.60 -7.59
CA LEU A 69 -10.03 10.72 -8.50
C LEU A 69 -10.19 12.05 -7.75
N LEU A 70 -9.14 12.85 -7.78
CA LEU A 70 -9.13 14.22 -7.28
C LEU A 70 -9.00 15.17 -8.47
N LEU A 71 -9.91 16.13 -8.55
CA LEU A 71 -9.99 17.13 -9.60
C LEU A 71 -9.62 18.49 -9.04
N ARG A 72 -8.82 19.24 -9.79
CA ARG A 72 -8.76 20.70 -9.66
C ARG A 72 -9.77 21.30 -10.62
N LEU A 73 -10.82 21.91 -10.07
CA LEU A 73 -11.89 22.48 -10.87
C LEU A 73 -11.41 23.74 -11.59
N SER A 74 -11.83 23.91 -12.83
CA SER A 74 -11.56 25.13 -13.59
C SER A 74 -12.12 26.33 -12.85
N LYS A 75 -11.33 27.40 -12.78
CA LYS A 75 -11.80 28.68 -12.25
C LYS A 75 -13.01 29.13 -13.06
N ALA A 76 -14.19 29.06 -12.47
CA ALA A 76 -15.35 29.82 -12.93
C ALA A 76 -15.09 31.32 -12.67
N ASP A 77 -16.09 32.18 -12.83
CA ASP A 77 -15.98 33.62 -12.49
C ASP A 77 -15.59 33.91 -11.02
N SER A 78 -15.36 32.89 -10.17
CA SER A 78 -14.79 33.01 -8.83
C SER A 78 -13.27 32.86 -8.83
N GLU A 79 -12.55 33.77 -8.16
CA GLU A 79 -11.09 33.71 -8.06
C GLU A 79 -10.53 32.56 -7.19
N GLU A 80 -11.39 31.90 -6.40
CA GLU A 80 -10.99 30.88 -5.42
C GLU A 80 -10.86 29.48 -6.04
N GLU A 81 -9.71 28.84 -5.84
CA GLU A 81 -9.44 27.47 -6.32
C GLU A 81 -10.30 26.45 -5.55
N LYS A 82 -10.93 25.53 -6.28
CA LYS A 82 -11.78 24.47 -5.73
C LYS A 82 -11.35 23.11 -6.25
N TYR A 83 -11.63 22.10 -5.45
CA TYR A 83 -11.34 20.71 -5.76
C TYR A 83 -12.62 19.87 -5.70
N ALA A 84 -12.65 18.78 -6.45
CA ALA A 84 -13.68 17.76 -6.32
C ALA A 84 -13.05 16.38 -6.14
N VAL A 85 -13.67 15.55 -5.30
CA VAL A 85 -13.34 14.13 -5.16
C VAL A 85 -14.46 13.32 -5.79
N VAL A 86 -14.09 12.34 -6.61
CA VAL A 86 -14.97 11.26 -7.04
C VAL A 86 -14.40 9.97 -6.46
N LEU A 87 -15.14 9.37 -5.54
CA LEU A 87 -14.75 8.20 -4.79
C LEU A 87 -15.66 7.02 -5.16
N PRO A 88 -15.19 6.06 -5.98
CA PRO A 88 -15.78 4.73 -6.08
C PRO A 88 -15.93 4.08 -4.71
N ILE A 89 -17.10 3.52 -4.44
CA ILE A 89 -17.43 2.85 -3.18
C ILE A 89 -18.05 1.48 -3.46
N ILE A 90 -18.16 0.66 -2.40
CA ILE A 90 -18.68 -0.71 -2.49
C ILE A 90 -20.04 -0.78 -1.82
N SER A 91 -20.99 -1.41 -2.50
CA SER A 91 -22.35 -1.61 -2.01
C SER A 91 -22.75 -3.07 -2.15
N GLY A 92 -22.93 -3.73 -1.00
CA GLY A 92 -23.11 -5.18 -0.95
C GLY A 92 -21.97 -5.92 -1.68
N ALA A 93 -22.33 -6.68 -2.70
CA ALA A 93 -21.39 -7.44 -3.53
C ALA A 93 -20.75 -6.62 -4.66
N PHE A 94 -21.24 -5.42 -4.95
CA PHE A 94 -20.82 -4.64 -6.10
C PHE A 94 -19.75 -3.64 -5.73
N ARG A 95 -18.64 -3.67 -6.48
CA ARG A 95 -17.59 -2.65 -6.42
C ARG A 95 -17.63 -1.80 -7.69
N SER A 96 -17.15 -0.57 -7.58
CA SER A 96 -17.04 0.32 -8.73
C SER A 96 -15.61 0.82 -8.95
N CYS A 97 -15.32 1.24 -10.18
CA CYS A 97 -14.15 2.04 -10.50
C CYS A 97 -14.49 3.06 -11.60
N ILE A 98 -13.69 4.12 -11.68
CA ILE A 98 -13.79 5.12 -12.74
C ILE A 98 -13.01 4.62 -13.96
N VAL A 99 -13.59 4.86 -15.13
CA VAL A 99 -13.00 4.62 -16.45
C VAL A 99 -13.27 5.81 -17.37
N SER A 100 -12.43 5.97 -18.38
CA SER A 100 -12.78 6.82 -19.53
C SER A 100 -14.07 6.30 -20.18
N GLY A 101 -14.99 7.22 -20.50
CA GLY A 101 -16.27 6.91 -21.12
C GLY A 101 -16.13 6.54 -22.58
N ARG A 102 -17.18 5.92 -23.15
CA ARG A 102 -17.19 5.52 -24.57
C ARG A 102 -17.11 6.72 -25.53
N ASN A 103 -17.68 7.84 -25.13
CA ASN A 103 -17.67 9.08 -25.89
C ASN A 103 -16.57 10.00 -25.35
N LYS A 104 -15.87 10.67 -26.27
CA LYS A 104 -14.83 11.65 -25.94
C LYS A 104 -15.36 12.70 -24.94
N GLY A 105 -14.56 13.03 -23.93
CA GLY A 105 -14.90 13.99 -22.88
C GLY A 105 -15.77 13.43 -21.74
N ILE A 106 -16.25 12.18 -21.81
CA ILE A 106 -17.12 11.58 -20.79
C ILE A 106 -16.31 10.69 -19.86
N ILE A 107 -16.63 10.72 -18.57
CA ILE A 107 -16.17 9.73 -17.59
C ILE A 107 -17.31 8.80 -17.18
N SER A 108 -16.98 7.57 -16.81
CA SER A 108 -17.97 6.56 -16.45
C SER A 108 -17.53 5.74 -15.24
N LEU A 109 -18.50 5.15 -14.54
CA LEU A 109 -18.27 4.09 -13.57
C LEU A 109 -18.49 2.74 -14.23
N ARG A 110 -17.54 1.83 -14.02
CA ARG A 110 -17.77 0.39 -14.15
C ARG A 110 -18.20 -0.12 -12.78
N VAL A 111 -19.34 -0.79 -12.68
CA VAL A 111 -19.86 -1.36 -11.44
C VAL A 111 -20.05 -2.85 -11.67
N GLU A 112 -19.38 -3.69 -10.90
CA GLU A 112 -19.40 -5.15 -11.13
C GLU A 112 -19.36 -5.94 -9.82
N SER A 113 -20.01 -7.11 -9.80
CA SER A 113 -20.03 -8.01 -8.63
C SER A 113 -18.87 -9.02 -8.64
N GLY A 114 -18.29 -9.31 -9.81
CA GLY A 114 -17.31 -10.38 -9.98
C GLY A 114 -17.90 -11.79 -9.93
N ASP A 115 -19.23 -11.93 -9.96
CA ASP A 115 -19.93 -13.22 -9.99
C ASP A 115 -21.12 -13.15 -10.96
N SER A 116 -21.18 -14.07 -11.93
CA SER A 116 -22.26 -14.11 -12.93
C SER A 116 -23.63 -14.46 -12.35
N LYS A 117 -23.67 -15.01 -11.13
CA LYS A 117 -24.91 -15.33 -10.40
C LYS A 117 -25.36 -14.22 -9.46
N VAL A 118 -24.57 -13.15 -9.32
CA VAL A 118 -24.89 -11.99 -8.48
C VAL A 118 -25.16 -10.80 -9.38
N ASP A 119 -26.43 -10.61 -9.70
CA ASP A 119 -26.93 -9.49 -10.49
C ASP A 119 -27.91 -8.61 -9.70
N SER A 120 -28.06 -7.37 -10.15
CA SER A 120 -29.07 -6.46 -9.61
C SER A 120 -29.51 -5.47 -10.69
N ASN A 121 -30.75 -5.00 -10.62
CA ASN A 121 -31.23 -3.87 -11.43
C ASN A 121 -31.13 -2.53 -10.69
N LEU A 122 -30.79 -2.55 -9.41
CA LEU A 122 -30.55 -1.37 -8.57
C LEU A 122 -29.31 -1.62 -7.73
N VAL A 123 -28.25 -0.86 -8.00
CA VAL A 123 -27.06 -0.84 -7.16
C VAL A 123 -27.00 0.52 -6.48
N GLN A 124 -27.24 0.52 -5.18
CA GLN A 124 -27.18 1.72 -4.35
C GLN A 124 -25.72 2.11 -4.10
N ASP A 125 -25.45 3.39 -3.86
CA ASP A 125 -24.16 3.87 -3.36
C ASP A 125 -22.96 3.28 -4.13
N ILE A 126 -22.84 3.62 -5.41
CA ILE A 126 -21.75 3.19 -6.28
C ILE A 126 -20.61 4.21 -6.35
N ALA A 127 -20.85 5.46 -5.97
CA ALA A 127 -19.80 6.48 -5.81
C ALA A 127 -20.23 7.56 -4.83
N PHE A 128 -19.25 8.22 -4.23
CA PHE A 128 -19.43 9.44 -3.47
C PHE A 128 -18.73 10.60 -4.20
N VAL A 129 -19.37 11.77 -4.24
CA VAL A 129 -18.83 12.98 -4.87
C VAL A 129 -18.94 14.17 -3.92
N ALA A 130 -17.86 14.93 -3.77
CA ALA A 130 -17.83 16.13 -2.95
C ALA A 130 -16.96 17.22 -3.57
N VAL A 131 -17.20 18.47 -3.17
CA VAL A 131 -16.45 19.66 -3.59
C VAL A 131 -15.95 20.41 -2.35
N GLY A 132 -14.72 20.90 -2.38
CA GLY A 132 -14.11 21.59 -1.25
C GLY A 132 -13.01 22.57 -1.68
N LYS A 133 -12.54 23.37 -0.72
CA LYS A 133 -11.49 24.39 -0.92
C LYS A 133 -10.09 23.91 -0.52
N ASN A 134 -10.01 22.91 0.35
CA ASN A 134 -8.77 22.26 0.76
C ASN A 134 -8.82 20.80 0.30
N PRO A 135 -7.84 20.31 -0.49
CA PRO A 135 -7.88 18.96 -1.02
C PRO A 135 -7.74 17.90 0.07
N TYR A 136 -6.99 18.15 1.15
CA TYR A 136 -6.80 17.17 2.22
C TYR A 136 -8.03 17.06 3.11
N ASP A 137 -8.63 18.19 3.49
CA ASP A 137 -9.90 18.17 4.24
C ASP A 137 -11.00 17.52 3.41
N LEU A 138 -11.07 17.82 2.12
CA LEU A 138 -12.02 17.22 1.20
C LEU A 138 -11.85 15.70 1.14
N ILE A 139 -10.62 15.20 1.01
CA ILE A 139 -10.31 13.77 1.03
C ILE A 139 -10.74 13.16 2.38
N HIS A 140 -10.37 13.78 3.50
CA HIS A 140 -10.70 13.30 4.84
C HIS A 140 -12.22 13.18 5.04
N GLN A 141 -12.98 14.24 4.71
CA GLN A 141 -14.43 14.26 4.85
C GLN A 141 -15.11 13.28 3.90
N SER A 142 -14.59 13.11 2.67
CA SER A 142 -15.11 12.13 1.72
C SER A 142 -14.94 10.70 2.22
N MET A 143 -13.76 10.39 2.77
CA MET A 143 -13.47 9.09 3.35
C MET A 143 -14.27 8.83 4.62
N ALA A 144 -14.51 9.86 5.45
CA ALA A 144 -15.40 9.77 6.60
C ALA A 144 -16.84 9.44 6.19
N ALA A 145 -17.38 10.14 5.19
CA ALA A 145 -18.71 9.86 4.65
C ALA A 145 -18.82 8.43 4.11
N ALA A 146 -17.81 7.99 3.34
CA ALA A 146 -17.75 6.63 2.82
C ALA A 146 -17.70 5.58 3.94
N SER A 147 -16.92 5.82 5.00
CA SER A 147 -16.83 4.94 6.17
C SER A 147 -18.16 4.85 6.93
N ASP A 148 -18.81 5.99 7.18
CA ASP A 148 -20.10 6.06 7.87
C ASP A 148 -21.22 5.35 7.08
N ARG A 149 -21.19 5.48 5.75
CA ARG A 149 -22.17 4.87 4.84
C ARG A 149 -21.96 3.36 4.71
N MET A 150 -20.74 2.92 4.41
CA MET A 150 -20.43 1.52 4.15
C MET A 150 -20.35 0.68 5.44
N LYS A 151 -19.87 1.28 6.54
CA LYS A 151 -19.69 0.63 7.86
C LYS A 151 -18.80 -0.61 7.88
N THR A 152 -17.88 -0.72 6.93
CA THR A 152 -17.09 -1.95 6.74
C THR A 152 -15.59 -1.76 6.86
N PHE A 153 -15.16 -0.52 6.96
CA PHE A 153 -13.83 -0.13 7.37
C PHE A 153 -13.94 1.06 8.30
N LYS A 154 -12.87 1.31 9.04
CA LYS A 154 -12.71 2.52 9.86
C LYS A 154 -11.60 3.38 9.31
N LEU A 155 -11.73 4.69 9.53
CA LEU A 155 -10.62 5.61 9.29
C LEU A 155 -9.42 5.28 10.18
N ARG A 156 -8.23 5.54 9.64
CA ARG A 156 -6.93 5.36 10.29
C ARG A 156 -6.90 5.97 11.70
N LYS A 157 -7.49 7.16 11.88
CA LYS A 157 -7.49 7.90 13.16
C LYS A 157 -8.25 7.20 14.30
N TYR A 158 -9.09 6.22 13.98
CA TYR A 158 -9.86 5.44 14.97
C TYR A 158 -9.29 4.05 15.23
N LYS A 159 -8.08 3.77 14.73
CA LYS A 159 -7.40 2.48 14.88
C LYS A 159 -6.20 2.59 15.81
N SER A 160 -5.87 1.49 16.47
CA SER A 160 -4.63 1.34 17.22
C SER A 160 -3.47 1.09 16.28
N PHE A 161 -2.29 1.65 16.57
CA PHE A 161 -1.08 1.43 15.78
C PHE A 161 -0.09 0.53 16.50
N PRO A 162 0.64 -0.33 15.77
CA PRO A 162 1.64 -1.19 16.38
C PRO A 162 2.89 -0.42 16.79
N ALA A 163 3.49 -0.81 17.92
CA ALA A 163 4.75 -0.25 18.40
C ALA A 163 5.92 -0.46 17.42
N SER A 164 5.79 -1.42 16.49
CA SER A 164 6.76 -1.66 15.42
C SER A 164 6.95 -0.44 14.52
N LEU A 165 5.96 0.47 14.42
CA LEU A 165 6.10 1.69 13.63
C LEU A 165 7.22 2.59 14.14
N ASP A 166 7.53 2.58 15.44
CA ASP A 166 8.54 3.45 16.06
C ASP A 166 9.88 2.75 16.29
N SER A 167 10.01 1.51 15.81
CA SER A 167 11.16 0.64 16.01
C SER A 167 11.82 0.35 14.66
N PHE A 168 13.15 0.47 14.60
CA PHE A 168 13.91 0.06 13.43
C PHE A 168 13.77 -1.45 13.22
N GLY A 169 13.53 -1.86 11.97
CA GLY A 169 13.35 -3.25 11.63
C GLY A 169 14.28 -3.80 10.57
N TRP A 170 14.25 -5.12 10.43
CA TRP A 170 14.88 -5.84 9.33
C TRP A 170 13.91 -6.88 8.75
N CYS A 171 13.80 -6.93 7.43
CA CYS A 171 12.98 -7.88 6.69
C CYS A 171 13.87 -8.81 5.89
N THR A 172 13.63 -10.12 5.98
CA THR A 172 14.52 -11.14 5.38
C THR A 172 14.38 -11.31 3.87
N TRP A 173 13.41 -10.65 3.22
CA TRP A 173 13.07 -10.88 1.80
C TRP A 173 14.22 -10.60 0.83
N ASP A 174 14.73 -9.38 0.68
CA ASP A 174 15.83 -9.16 -0.31
C ASP A 174 17.15 -9.81 0.12
N ALA A 175 17.27 -10.14 1.41
CA ALA A 175 18.44 -10.84 1.94
C ALA A 175 18.51 -12.29 1.41
N PHE A 176 17.40 -13.02 1.47
CA PHE A 176 17.38 -14.47 1.23
C PHE A 176 16.31 -14.95 0.25
N TYR A 177 15.33 -14.12 -0.09
CA TYR A 177 14.07 -14.49 -0.74
C TYR A 177 13.46 -15.71 -0.02
N SER A 178 12.96 -16.70 -0.77
CA SER A 178 12.42 -17.95 -0.23
C SER A 178 13.48 -18.88 0.39
N SER A 179 14.75 -18.48 0.47
CA SER A 179 15.86 -19.24 1.07
C SER A 179 16.25 -18.80 2.48
N VAL A 180 15.35 -18.12 3.20
CA VAL A 180 15.57 -17.73 4.60
C VAL A 180 15.87 -18.94 5.50
N ASP A 181 16.84 -18.78 6.41
CA ASP A 181 17.27 -19.79 7.38
C ASP A 181 17.68 -19.19 8.74
N GLY A 182 17.84 -20.04 9.75
CA GLY A 182 18.23 -19.63 11.11
C GLY A 182 19.59 -18.94 11.19
N PRO A 183 20.67 -19.51 10.61
CA PRO A 183 22.00 -18.90 10.65
C PRO A 183 22.07 -17.53 9.97
N GLY A 184 21.43 -17.36 8.81
CA GLY A 184 21.38 -16.10 8.09
C GLY A 184 20.63 -15.02 8.87
N ILE A 185 19.51 -15.37 9.53
CA ILE A 185 18.79 -14.45 10.41
C ILE A 185 19.69 -13.99 11.57
N LEU A 186 20.36 -14.91 12.27
CA LEU A 186 21.25 -14.55 13.37
C LEU A 186 22.37 -13.62 12.92
N GLN A 187 23.02 -13.95 11.80
CA GLN A 187 24.11 -13.14 11.26
C GLN A 187 23.65 -11.71 10.95
N GLY A 188 22.46 -11.52 10.37
CA GLY A 188 21.93 -10.20 10.07
C GLY A 188 21.59 -9.38 11.32
N VAL A 189 20.94 -10.00 12.31
CA VAL A 189 20.60 -9.34 13.58
C VAL A 189 21.87 -8.93 14.34
N GLU A 190 22.86 -9.83 14.43
CA GLU A 190 24.14 -9.55 15.07
C GLU A 190 24.94 -8.47 14.34
N ALA A 191 24.95 -8.49 13.01
CA ALA A 191 25.63 -7.47 12.20
C ALA A 191 25.03 -6.07 12.42
N LEU A 192 23.70 -5.95 12.44
CA LEU A 192 23.01 -4.68 12.71
C LEU A 192 23.29 -4.16 14.12
N ALA A 193 23.28 -5.05 15.12
CA ALA A 193 23.62 -4.69 16.49
C ALA A 193 25.08 -4.23 16.62
N ALA A 194 26.04 -4.97 16.05
CA ALA A 194 27.45 -4.62 16.04
C ALA A 194 27.73 -3.30 15.30
N GLY A 195 26.94 -3.01 14.26
CA GLY A 195 27.00 -1.75 13.52
C GLY A 195 26.48 -0.52 14.29
N GLY A 196 25.87 -0.71 15.45
CA GLY A 196 25.30 0.37 16.29
C GLY A 196 23.88 0.80 15.88
N THR A 197 23.21 0.01 15.03
CA THR A 197 21.83 0.24 14.60
C THR A 197 21.02 -1.04 14.79
N PRO A 198 20.84 -1.50 16.05
CA PRO A 198 20.19 -2.77 16.33
C PRO A 198 18.73 -2.76 15.84
N ALA A 199 18.35 -3.75 15.05
CA ALA A 199 16.95 -3.98 14.74
C ALA A 199 16.21 -4.38 16.03
N ARG A 200 15.05 -3.79 16.26
CA ARG A 200 14.12 -4.18 17.33
C ARG A 200 12.88 -4.89 16.79
N THR A 201 12.63 -4.76 15.49
CA THR A 201 11.61 -5.51 14.77
C THR A 201 12.26 -6.44 13.75
N LEU A 202 11.86 -7.71 13.71
CA LEU A 202 12.25 -8.65 12.68
C LEU A 202 11.02 -9.10 11.90
N ILE A 203 11.07 -9.05 10.58
CA ILE A 203 10.08 -9.66 9.70
C ILE A 203 10.73 -10.89 9.05
N ILE A 204 10.31 -12.07 9.48
CA ILE A 204 10.65 -13.34 8.83
C ILE A 204 9.71 -13.47 7.64
N ASP A 205 10.20 -13.07 6.48
CA ASP A 205 9.48 -13.10 5.20
C ASP A 205 9.40 -14.52 4.62
N ASP A 206 8.81 -14.66 3.43
CA ASP A 206 8.52 -15.95 2.81
C ASP A 206 9.72 -16.94 2.78
N GLY A 207 9.41 -18.23 2.91
CA GLY A 207 10.35 -19.35 2.90
C GLY A 207 10.42 -20.15 4.22
N TRP A 208 9.76 -19.69 5.29
CA TRP A 208 9.75 -20.37 6.59
C TRP A 208 8.65 -21.44 6.73
N GLN A 209 7.58 -21.36 5.94
CA GLN A 209 6.35 -22.16 6.07
C GLN A 209 6.48 -23.60 5.52
N ASP A 210 5.67 -24.53 6.02
CA ASP A 210 5.49 -25.87 5.44
C ASP A 210 4.63 -25.83 4.17
N THR A 211 5.28 -25.88 3.01
CA THR A 211 4.65 -25.77 1.70
C THR A 211 5.10 -26.83 0.73
N THR A 212 4.30 -27.08 -0.31
CA THR A 212 4.66 -28.00 -1.38
C THR A 212 4.00 -27.60 -2.69
N PHE A 213 4.57 -28.06 -3.79
CA PHE A 213 3.96 -27.96 -5.12
C PHE A 213 2.73 -28.89 -5.21
N VAL A 214 1.86 -28.62 -6.17
CA VAL A 214 0.81 -29.58 -6.57
C VAL A 214 1.49 -30.84 -7.13
N GLU A 215 0.89 -32.03 -6.98
CA GLU A 215 1.43 -33.27 -7.57
C GLU A 215 1.69 -33.06 -9.07
N GLU A 216 2.87 -33.52 -9.53
CA GLU A 216 3.51 -33.19 -10.81
C GLU A 216 2.58 -33.39 -12.01
N ASP A 217 2.08 -32.30 -12.58
CA ASP A 217 1.73 -32.22 -13.99
C ASP A 217 2.85 -31.44 -14.68
N ASP A 218 3.69 -32.16 -15.44
CA ASP A 218 4.87 -31.62 -16.15
C ASP A 218 4.51 -30.49 -17.14
N HIS A 219 3.23 -30.27 -17.42
CA HIS A 219 2.75 -29.22 -18.32
C HIS A 219 2.39 -27.90 -17.64
N LEU A 220 2.38 -27.83 -16.31
CA LEU A 220 2.02 -26.62 -15.56
C LEU A 220 3.26 -25.81 -15.13
N PRO A 221 3.17 -24.46 -15.08
CA PRO A 221 4.26 -23.64 -14.56
C PRO A 221 4.55 -24.00 -13.10
N MET A 222 5.81 -24.34 -12.81
CA MET A 222 6.32 -24.68 -11.48
C MET A 222 7.23 -23.56 -10.98
N ASP A 223 6.68 -22.66 -10.15
CA ASP A 223 7.42 -21.64 -9.41
C ASP A 223 6.87 -21.50 -7.98
N ASP A 224 7.50 -20.67 -7.15
CA ASP A 224 7.08 -20.52 -5.74
C ASP A 224 5.61 -20.05 -5.60
N TRP A 225 5.04 -19.38 -6.62
CA TRP A 225 3.67 -18.87 -6.59
C TRP A 225 2.61 -19.99 -6.60
N VAL A 226 2.94 -21.17 -7.10
CA VAL A 226 1.98 -22.29 -7.20
C VAL A 226 2.04 -23.26 -6.03
N LYS A 227 2.92 -23.02 -5.05
CA LYS A 227 2.98 -23.80 -3.82
C LYS A 227 1.75 -23.57 -2.95
N ARG A 228 1.40 -24.58 -2.15
CA ARG A 228 0.27 -24.58 -1.22
C ARG A 228 0.73 -24.88 0.19
N LEU A 229 0.03 -24.31 1.17
CA LEU A 229 0.23 -24.54 2.59
C LEU A 229 -0.17 -25.97 2.97
N ARG A 230 0.78 -26.74 3.51
CA ARG A 230 0.53 -28.11 3.98
C ARG A 230 0.07 -28.17 5.44
N SER A 231 0.63 -27.30 6.27
CA SER A 231 0.32 -27.17 7.69
C SER A 231 0.52 -25.73 8.14
N ALA A 232 0.00 -25.38 9.32
CA ALA A 232 0.17 -24.06 9.91
C ALA A 232 1.59 -23.82 10.49
N GLU A 233 2.40 -24.87 10.56
CA GLU A 233 3.68 -24.85 11.25
C GLU A 233 4.85 -24.45 10.34
N ALA A 234 6.00 -24.16 10.94
CA ALA A 234 7.23 -23.93 10.20
C ALA A 234 7.66 -25.20 9.45
N GLY A 235 8.14 -25.04 8.23
CA GLY A 235 8.54 -26.14 7.35
C GLY A 235 9.80 -26.85 7.83
N GLU A 236 9.89 -28.16 7.56
CA GLU A 236 11.01 -29.02 7.98
C GLU A 236 12.37 -28.46 7.58
N ARG A 237 12.50 -27.91 6.37
CA ARG A 237 13.75 -27.27 5.89
C ARG A 237 14.17 -26.12 6.80
N PHE A 238 13.23 -25.24 7.15
CA PHE A 238 13.52 -24.08 7.99
C PHE A 238 13.86 -24.54 9.40
N VAL A 239 13.06 -25.44 9.99
CA VAL A 239 13.28 -25.99 11.33
C VAL A 239 14.62 -26.71 11.43
N ALA A 240 15.01 -27.49 10.43
CA ALA A 240 16.31 -28.19 10.38
C ALA A 240 17.51 -27.24 10.31
N SER A 241 17.33 -26.01 9.82
CA SER A 241 18.38 -24.98 9.85
C SER A 241 18.58 -24.37 11.24
N LEU A 242 17.60 -24.52 12.14
CA LEU A 242 17.66 -23.94 13.48
C LEU A 242 18.54 -24.82 14.36
N GLN A 243 19.52 -24.21 15.03
CA GLN A 243 20.44 -24.90 15.94
C GLN A 243 19.73 -25.79 16.98
N ASP A 244 18.56 -25.35 17.45
CA ASP A 244 17.78 -26.03 18.50
C ASP A 244 16.67 -26.92 17.92
N GLY A 245 16.53 -27.00 16.59
CA GLY A 245 15.47 -27.75 15.91
C GLY A 245 14.04 -27.29 16.27
N SER A 246 13.89 -26.09 16.82
CA SER A 246 12.64 -25.59 17.36
C SER A 246 12.44 -24.12 17.00
N PHE A 247 11.34 -23.83 16.32
CA PHE A 247 10.99 -22.46 15.94
C PHE A 247 10.76 -21.57 17.16
N LYS A 248 10.06 -22.10 18.17
CA LYS A 248 9.84 -21.40 19.44
C LYS A 248 11.15 -21.03 20.14
N ALA A 249 12.05 -22.00 20.32
CA ALA A 249 13.34 -21.76 20.98
C ALA A 249 14.18 -20.72 20.21
N PHE A 250 14.09 -20.74 18.87
CA PHE A 250 14.75 -19.75 18.02
C PHE A 250 14.20 -18.33 18.25
N ILE A 251 12.88 -18.14 18.29
CA ILE A 251 12.28 -16.83 18.57
C ILE A 251 12.61 -16.35 19.99
N GLU A 252 12.51 -17.23 21.00
CA GLU A 252 12.89 -16.91 22.38
C GLU A 252 14.35 -16.43 22.45
N ARG A 253 15.25 -17.13 21.77
CA ARG A 253 16.67 -16.73 21.68
C ARG A 253 16.87 -15.36 21.04
N LEU A 254 16.19 -15.08 19.92
CA LEU A 254 16.24 -13.76 19.26
C LEU A 254 15.84 -12.63 20.22
N LYS A 255 14.81 -12.88 21.03
CA LYS A 255 14.31 -11.90 22.00
C LYS A 255 15.25 -11.72 23.19
N GLU A 256 15.63 -12.82 23.83
CA GLU A 256 16.40 -12.79 25.08
C GLU A 256 17.87 -12.43 24.87
N LYS A 257 18.49 -12.88 23.78
CA LYS A 257 19.94 -12.75 23.57
C LYS A 257 20.33 -11.70 22.55
N HIS A 258 19.46 -11.42 21.57
CA HIS A 258 19.77 -10.50 20.47
C HIS A 258 18.94 -9.21 20.52
N GLY A 259 18.07 -9.05 21.52
CA GLY A 259 17.33 -7.81 21.76
C GLY A 259 16.31 -7.47 20.67
N ILE A 260 15.80 -8.48 19.96
CA ILE A 260 14.60 -8.32 19.13
C ILE A 260 13.39 -8.18 20.05
N HIS A 261 12.55 -7.18 19.84
CA HIS A 261 11.36 -6.96 20.67
C HIS A 261 10.10 -7.48 20.00
N ILE A 262 10.04 -7.33 18.67
CA ILE A 262 8.86 -7.65 17.86
C ILE A 262 9.29 -8.56 16.71
N VAL A 263 8.63 -9.71 16.57
CA VAL A 263 8.78 -10.60 15.42
C VAL A 263 7.47 -10.70 14.66
N TYR A 264 7.51 -10.41 13.36
CA TYR A 264 6.43 -10.72 12.43
C TYR A 264 6.81 -11.89 11.53
N CYS A 265 5.84 -12.74 11.23
CA CYS A 265 5.98 -13.78 10.20
C CYS A 265 5.08 -13.47 9.01
N TRP A 266 5.63 -13.69 7.82
CA TRP A 266 4.89 -13.54 6.57
C TRP A 266 3.95 -14.72 6.33
N HIS A 267 2.77 -14.45 5.76
CA HIS A 267 1.95 -15.45 5.07
C HIS A 267 1.08 -14.76 4.01
N ALA A 268 0.61 -15.49 2.99
CA ALA A 268 -0.42 -14.95 2.09
C ALA A 268 -1.81 -14.99 2.73
N LEU A 269 -2.73 -14.11 2.33
CA LEU A 269 -4.10 -14.07 2.86
C LEU A 269 -4.85 -15.40 2.63
N MET A 270 -4.52 -16.12 1.57
CA MET A 270 -5.12 -17.42 1.24
C MET A 270 -4.44 -18.60 1.96
N GLY A 271 -3.43 -18.35 2.80
CA GLY A 271 -2.59 -19.34 3.50
C GLY A 271 -1.15 -19.32 2.99
N TYR A 272 -0.97 -19.67 1.72
CA TYR A 272 0.26 -19.46 0.93
C TYR A 272 -0.12 -18.95 -0.47
N TRP A 273 0.84 -18.80 -1.39
CA TRP A 273 0.59 -18.18 -2.71
C TRP A 273 -0.57 -18.82 -3.50
N SER A 274 -0.62 -20.15 -3.64
CA SER A 274 -1.74 -20.90 -4.25
C SER A 274 -2.74 -21.44 -3.20
N GLY A 275 -2.72 -20.86 -2.00
CA GLY A 275 -3.65 -21.17 -0.92
C GLY A 275 -3.28 -22.42 -0.11
N VAL A 276 -4.28 -23.17 0.31
CA VAL A 276 -4.18 -24.33 1.22
C VAL A 276 -4.21 -25.65 0.43
N HIS A 277 -3.38 -26.62 0.82
CA HIS A 277 -3.32 -27.90 0.13
C HIS A 277 -4.59 -28.75 0.35
N VAL A 278 -5.09 -29.37 -0.71
CA VAL A 278 -6.24 -30.30 -0.64
C VAL A 278 -5.77 -31.71 -0.28
N GLY A 279 -6.37 -32.33 0.73
CA GLY A 279 -6.07 -33.72 1.10
C GLY A 279 -4.89 -33.93 2.07
N LYS A 280 -4.24 -32.86 2.57
CA LYS A 280 -3.25 -33.02 3.66
C LYS A 280 -3.96 -33.05 5.02
N PRO A 281 -3.64 -34.00 5.91
CA PRO A 281 -4.33 -34.15 7.20
C PRO A 281 -4.30 -32.89 8.07
N ALA A 282 -3.18 -32.16 8.09
CA ALA A 282 -3.00 -30.98 8.94
C ALA A 282 -3.92 -29.79 8.59
N VAL A 283 -4.49 -29.77 7.38
CA VAL A 283 -5.42 -28.72 6.92
C VAL A 283 -6.78 -29.27 6.50
N ALA A 284 -7.02 -30.57 6.69
CA ALA A 284 -8.26 -31.23 6.29
C ALA A 284 -9.50 -30.68 7.01
N SER A 285 -9.33 -30.21 8.26
CA SER A 285 -10.41 -29.59 9.03
C SER A 285 -11.01 -28.38 8.30
N MET A 286 -10.21 -27.63 7.54
CA MET A 286 -10.60 -26.43 6.79
C MET A 286 -11.45 -26.74 5.54
N ASP A 287 -11.57 -28.03 5.18
CA ASP A 287 -12.26 -28.51 3.96
C ASP A 287 -11.86 -27.72 2.69
N PRO A 288 -10.55 -27.68 2.37
CA PRO A 288 -10.06 -26.88 1.26
C PRO A 288 -10.52 -27.47 -0.09
N ASN A 289 -10.92 -26.59 -1.00
CA ASN A 289 -11.32 -26.94 -2.35
C ASN A 289 -10.59 -26.09 -3.37
N ILE A 290 -10.22 -26.69 -4.51
CA ILE A 290 -9.59 -25.96 -5.61
C ILE A 290 -10.63 -25.07 -6.28
N ARG A 291 -10.29 -23.79 -6.41
CA ARG A 291 -11.06 -22.80 -7.17
C ARG A 291 -10.20 -22.21 -8.25
N THR A 292 -10.76 -22.10 -9.45
CA THR A 292 -10.13 -21.36 -10.54
C THR A 292 -10.40 -19.86 -10.35
N PRO A 293 -9.36 -19.02 -10.19
CA PRO A 293 -9.54 -17.58 -10.20
C PRO A 293 -10.16 -17.10 -11.53
N GLY A 294 -11.16 -16.24 -11.43
CA GLY A 294 -11.82 -15.55 -12.54
C GLY A 294 -11.52 -14.06 -12.50
N PRO A 295 -10.46 -13.58 -13.17
CA PRO A 295 -10.12 -12.16 -13.17
C PRO A 295 -11.24 -11.34 -13.82
N MET A 296 -11.65 -10.26 -13.15
CA MET A 296 -12.68 -9.36 -13.65
C MET A 296 -12.22 -8.63 -14.92
N SER A 297 -13.19 -8.22 -15.73
CA SER A 297 -12.95 -7.56 -17.01
C SER A 297 -12.12 -6.27 -16.90
N GLY A 298 -12.17 -5.59 -15.75
CA GLY A 298 -11.42 -4.36 -15.53
C GLY A 298 -9.95 -4.64 -15.23
N ILE A 299 -9.65 -5.64 -14.40
CA ILE A 299 -8.26 -6.02 -14.13
C ILE A 299 -7.60 -6.67 -15.35
N LEU A 300 -8.34 -7.44 -16.17
CA LEU A 300 -7.84 -7.95 -17.45
C LEU A 300 -7.50 -6.84 -18.45
N HIS A 301 -8.11 -5.66 -18.36
CA HIS A 301 -7.73 -4.53 -19.19
C HIS A 301 -6.37 -3.97 -18.75
N VAL A 302 -6.12 -3.90 -17.44
CA VAL A 302 -4.84 -3.46 -16.87
C VAL A 302 -3.74 -4.49 -17.14
N GLU A 303 -4.02 -5.76 -16.87
CA GLU A 303 -3.07 -6.86 -16.89
C GLU A 303 -3.66 -8.11 -17.61
N PRO A 304 -3.71 -8.11 -18.95
CA PRO A 304 -4.30 -9.22 -19.73
C PRO A 304 -3.56 -10.55 -19.55
N THR A 305 -2.27 -10.51 -19.20
CA THR A 305 -1.46 -11.70 -18.92
C THR A 305 -2.00 -12.49 -17.74
N LEU A 306 -2.78 -11.87 -16.86
CA LEU A 306 -3.47 -12.58 -15.78
C LEU A 306 -4.35 -13.71 -16.32
N ALA A 307 -4.93 -13.61 -17.52
CA ALA A 307 -5.76 -14.69 -18.07
C ALA A 307 -5.05 -16.06 -18.17
N TRP A 308 -3.72 -16.07 -18.11
CA TRP A 308 -2.87 -17.27 -18.18
C TRP A 308 -1.87 -17.35 -17.02
N ASP A 309 -2.13 -16.62 -15.93
CA ASP A 309 -1.26 -16.60 -14.76
C ASP A 309 -1.15 -18.00 -14.12
N ALA A 310 -0.01 -18.27 -13.49
CA ALA A 310 0.25 -19.56 -12.85
C ALA A 310 -0.81 -19.93 -11.79
N LEU A 311 -1.30 -18.95 -11.02
CA LEU A 311 -2.40 -19.16 -10.06
C LEU A 311 -3.72 -19.53 -10.74
N ILE A 312 -3.95 -19.04 -11.96
CA ILE A 312 -5.15 -19.33 -12.74
C ILE A 312 -5.08 -20.72 -13.34
N LEU A 313 -3.93 -21.08 -13.92
CA LEU A 313 -3.72 -22.38 -14.52
C LEU A 313 -3.70 -23.52 -13.48
N ASN A 314 -3.10 -23.30 -12.33
CA ASN A 314 -3.01 -24.32 -11.26
C ASN A 314 -4.24 -24.33 -10.33
N GLY A 315 -5.02 -23.25 -10.32
CA GLY A 315 -6.08 -23.03 -9.34
C GLY A 315 -5.53 -22.74 -7.94
N VAL A 316 -6.40 -22.21 -7.08
CA VAL A 316 -6.09 -21.84 -5.70
C VAL A 316 -6.91 -22.71 -4.75
N GLY A 317 -6.24 -23.34 -3.78
CA GLY A 317 -6.92 -24.08 -2.72
C GLY A 317 -7.45 -23.12 -1.67
N LEU A 318 -8.78 -22.97 -1.59
CA LEU A 318 -9.40 -22.13 -0.58
C LEU A 318 -10.11 -22.98 0.47
N PRO A 319 -10.03 -22.62 1.77
CA PRO A 319 -10.88 -23.23 2.79
C PRO A 319 -12.35 -23.03 2.44
N HIS A 320 -13.22 -23.92 2.93
CA HIS A 320 -14.66 -23.69 2.85
C HIS A 320 -15.00 -22.33 3.48
N ILE A 321 -15.96 -21.59 2.91
CA ILE A 321 -16.21 -20.19 3.28
C ILE A 321 -16.59 -20.01 4.77
N ASP A 322 -17.23 -21.02 5.35
CA ASP A 322 -17.60 -21.06 6.77
C ASP A 322 -16.43 -21.42 7.70
N LYS A 323 -15.33 -21.93 7.14
CA LYS A 323 -14.14 -22.41 7.84
C LYS A 323 -12.91 -21.53 7.63
N VAL A 324 -13.07 -20.36 7.02
CA VAL A 324 -11.98 -19.39 6.82
C VAL A 324 -11.34 -18.97 8.16
N ASP A 325 -12.12 -18.89 9.24
CA ASP A 325 -11.61 -18.62 10.59
C ASP A 325 -10.59 -19.69 11.04
N ASP A 326 -10.79 -20.96 10.68
CA ASP A 326 -9.92 -22.06 11.09
C ASP A 326 -8.51 -21.92 10.49
N LEU A 327 -8.41 -21.39 9.27
CA LEU A 327 -7.13 -21.10 8.63
C LEU A 327 -6.30 -20.13 9.47
N TYR A 328 -6.87 -18.97 9.79
CA TYR A 328 -6.12 -17.94 10.51
C TYR A 328 -5.91 -18.31 11.98
N ASN A 329 -6.91 -18.89 12.66
CA ASN A 329 -6.75 -19.33 14.04
C ASN A 329 -5.63 -20.39 14.14
N SER A 330 -5.54 -21.33 13.20
CA SER A 330 -4.48 -22.34 13.21
C SER A 330 -3.09 -21.71 13.01
N LEU A 331 -2.94 -20.85 12.00
CA LEU A 331 -1.69 -20.15 11.71
C LEU A 331 -1.25 -19.24 12.87
N HIS A 332 -2.15 -18.38 13.34
CA HIS A 332 -1.82 -17.37 14.33
C HIS A 332 -1.68 -17.96 15.74
N ALA A 333 -2.39 -19.04 16.08
CA ALA A 333 -2.16 -19.79 17.31
C ALA A 333 -0.75 -20.40 17.35
N TYR A 334 -0.32 -21.06 16.26
CA TYR A 334 1.02 -21.62 16.16
C TYR A 334 2.10 -20.53 16.33
N LEU A 335 1.98 -19.45 15.54
CA LEU A 335 2.88 -18.30 15.60
C LEU A 335 2.95 -17.71 17.01
N LYS A 336 1.79 -17.43 17.63
CA LYS A 336 1.73 -16.86 18.97
C LYS A 336 2.34 -17.81 20.02
N SER A 337 2.06 -19.10 19.93
CA SER A 337 2.63 -20.11 20.84
C SER A 337 4.15 -20.26 20.70
N SER A 338 4.68 -19.92 19.53
CA SER A 338 6.12 -19.86 19.22
C SER A 338 6.76 -18.52 19.61
N GLY A 339 5.99 -17.59 20.19
CA GLY A 339 6.50 -16.29 20.65
C GLY A 339 6.51 -15.19 19.59
N VAL A 340 5.89 -15.40 18.41
CA VAL A 340 5.74 -14.38 17.36
C VAL A 340 4.68 -13.36 17.79
N ASP A 341 4.88 -12.09 17.42
CA ASP A 341 4.09 -10.94 17.89
C ASP A 341 3.07 -10.43 16.87
N GLY A 342 3.20 -10.83 15.61
CA GLY A 342 2.32 -10.38 14.54
C GLY A 342 2.63 -10.99 13.17
N VAL A 343 2.05 -10.41 12.14
CA VAL A 343 2.12 -10.95 10.78
C VAL A 343 2.31 -9.88 9.70
N LYS A 344 2.93 -10.27 8.58
CA LYS A 344 2.86 -9.55 7.30
C LYS A 344 1.97 -10.40 6.37
N VAL A 345 0.88 -9.84 5.87
CA VAL A 345 -0.14 -10.58 5.11
C VAL A 345 -0.18 -10.12 3.65
N ASP A 346 0.38 -10.94 2.77
CA ASP A 346 0.52 -10.68 1.33
C ASP A 346 -0.62 -11.29 0.51
N GLY A 347 -0.58 -11.07 -0.81
CA GLY A 347 -1.49 -11.69 -1.78
C GLY A 347 -2.97 -11.31 -1.63
N GLN A 348 -3.30 -10.25 -0.88
CA GLN A 348 -4.70 -9.95 -0.55
C GLN A 348 -5.58 -9.69 -1.78
N ALA A 349 -5.03 -9.02 -2.79
CA ALA A 349 -5.75 -8.71 -4.02
C ALA A 349 -6.19 -9.96 -4.82
N ALA A 350 -5.55 -11.11 -4.62
CA ALA A 350 -5.89 -12.35 -5.33
C ALA A 350 -7.35 -12.77 -5.10
N LEU A 351 -7.89 -12.51 -3.90
CA LEU A 351 -9.28 -12.83 -3.56
C LEU A 351 -10.29 -12.09 -4.43
N THR A 352 -9.92 -10.95 -5.02
CA THR A 352 -10.81 -10.23 -5.94
C THR A 352 -11.17 -11.06 -7.18
N MET A 353 -10.35 -12.07 -7.53
CA MET A 353 -10.59 -13.01 -8.63
C MET A 353 -11.32 -14.28 -8.18
N LEU A 354 -11.50 -14.50 -6.88
CA LEU A 354 -12.02 -15.76 -6.31
C LEU A 354 -13.46 -15.62 -5.80
N GLY A 355 -14.14 -14.53 -6.15
CA GLY A 355 -15.52 -14.24 -5.72
C GLY A 355 -16.61 -15.06 -6.40
N GLY A 356 -16.33 -15.63 -7.59
CA GLY A 356 -17.33 -16.36 -8.38
C GLY A 356 -17.84 -17.60 -7.65
N GLY A 357 -19.17 -17.70 -7.49
CA GLY A 357 -19.83 -18.76 -6.72
C GLY A 357 -19.77 -18.59 -5.20
N LEU A 358 -19.23 -17.47 -4.71
CA LEU A 358 -19.12 -17.13 -3.28
C LEU A 358 -19.82 -15.79 -2.94
N GLY A 359 -20.61 -15.24 -3.86
CA GLY A 359 -21.36 -14.01 -3.62
C GLY A 359 -20.67 -12.74 -4.11
N GLY A 360 -19.61 -12.86 -4.92
CA GLY A 360 -18.90 -11.74 -5.54
C GLY A 360 -17.59 -11.36 -4.86
N SER A 361 -16.76 -10.58 -5.58
CA SER A 361 -15.40 -10.23 -5.15
C SER A 361 -15.39 -9.49 -3.82
N ALA A 362 -16.24 -8.47 -3.67
CA ALA A 362 -16.30 -7.64 -2.48
C ALA A 362 -16.80 -8.38 -1.23
N ALA A 363 -17.67 -9.39 -1.39
CA ALA A 363 -18.16 -10.20 -0.28
C ALA A 363 -17.07 -11.19 0.18
N THR A 364 -16.46 -11.90 -0.76
CA THR A 364 -15.41 -12.89 -0.47
C THR A 364 -14.17 -12.25 0.13
N THR A 365 -13.64 -11.16 -0.47
CA THR A 365 -12.47 -10.47 0.09
C THR A 365 -12.73 -10.01 1.52
N ARG A 366 -13.91 -9.43 1.79
CA ARG A 366 -14.30 -8.96 3.12
C ARG A 366 -14.40 -10.09 4.14
N ARG A 367 -14.95 -11.25 3.76
CA ARG A 367 -15.05 -12.43 4.64
C ARG A 367 -13.68 -12.91 5.12
N PHE A 368 -12.69 -12.93 4.22
CA PHE A 368 -11.31 -13.33 4.56
C PHE A 368 -10.59 -12.25 5.37
N VAL A 369 -10.69 -10.98 4.98
CA VAL A 369 -10.12 -9.87 5.76
C VAL A 369 -10.67 -9.86 7.18
N GLN A 370 -11.99 -9.99 7.37
CA GLN A 370 -12.61 -10.00 8.70
C GLN A 370 -12.15 -11.18 9.56
N ALA A 371 -11.97 -12.37 8.97
CA ALA A 371 -11.45 -13.52 9.70
C ALA A 371 -9.98 -13.33 10.09
N MET A 372 -9.17 -12.81 9.18
CA MET A 372 -7.77 -12.46 9.43
C MET A 372 -7.69 -11.43 10.57
N GLU A 373 -8.45 -10.33 10.50
CA GLU A 373 -8.48 -9.29 11.51
C GLU A 373 -8.93 -9.82 12.89
N LYS A 374 -9.97 -10.66 12.91
CA LYS A 374 -10.45 -11.31 14.15
C LYS A 374 -9.38 -12.19 14.78
N SER A 375 -8.66 -12.96 13.97
CA SER A 375 -7.55 -13.80 14.42
C SER A 375 -6.37 -12.96 14.94
N VAL A 376 -6.02 -11.87 14.25
CA VAL A 376 -4.98 -10.93 14.71
C VAL A 376 -5.33 -10.36 16.08
N VAL A 377 -6.57 -9.90 16.29
CA VAL A 377 -7.00 -9.38 17.59
C VAL A 377 -6.93 -10.47 18.67
N HIS A 378 -7.37 -11.68 18.34
CA HIS A 378 -7.41 -12.78 19.30
C HIS A 378 -6.01 -13.23 19.76
N HIS A 379 -5.05 -13.37 18.84
CA HIS A 379 -3.74 -13.94 19.14
C HIS A 379 -2.66 -12.90 19.44
N PHE A 380 -2.70 -11.74 18.80
CA PHE A 380 -1.66 -10.70 18.92
C PHE A 380 -2.10 -9.48 19.75
N GLY A 381 -3.35 -9.46 20.21
CA GLY A 381 -3.84 -8.46 21.17
C GLY A 381 -4.16 -7.11 20.53
N SER A 382 -4.16 -6.05 21.35
CA SER A 382 -4.63 -4.70 20.97
C SER A 382 -3.68 -3.89 20.11
N ASP A 383 -2.43 -4.34 19.95
CA ASP A 383 -1.38 -3.58 19.26
C ASP A 383 -1.53 -3.64 17.73
N MET A 384 -2.46 -4.45 17.21
CA MET A 384 -2.76 -4.57 15.77
C MET A 384 -1.52 -4.85 14.91
N ASN A 385 -0.67 -5.75 15.41
CA ASN A 385 0.58 -6.18 14.79
C ASN A 385 0.35 -6.94 13.48
N CYS A 386 -0.03 -6.22 12.43
CA CYS A 386 -0.33 -6.75 11.11
C CYS A 386 0.02 -5.73 10.02
N ILE A 387 0.83 -6.13 9.05
CA ILE A 387 1.08 -5.35 7.82
C ILE A 387 0.22 -5.95 6.71
N ASN A 388 -0.74 -5.18 6.19
CA ASN A 388 -1.51 -5.58 5.01
C ASN A 388 -0.75 -5.24 3.74
N CYS A 389 -0.51 -6.21 2.86
CA CYS A 389 0.34 -6.05 1.69
C CYS A 389 -0.33 -6.64 0.45
N MET A 390 0.09 -6.20 -0.75
CA MET A 390 -0.53 -6.56 -2.02
C MET A 390 -2.05 -6.33 -2.04
N CYS A 391 -2.46 -5.20 -1.46
CA CYS A 391 -3.83 -4.99 -0.99
C CYS A 391 -4.50 -3.73 -1.50
N HIS A 392 -4.04 -3.20 -2.63
CA HIS A 392 -4.57 -1.95 -3.16
C HIS A 392 -5.99 -2.00 -3.74
N PRO A 393 -6.61 -3.15 -4.10
CA PRO A 393 -8.02 -3.13 -4.50
C PRO A 393 -8.91 -2.57 -3.39
N THR A 394 -9.89 -1.74 -3.75
CA THR A 394 -10.85 -1.16 -2.79
C THR A 394 -11.60 -2.21 -1.98
N GLU A 395 -11.78 -3.41 -2.53
CA GLU A 395 -12.36 -4.56 -1.84
C GLU A 395 -11.55 -4.95 -0.59
N CYS A 396 -10.23 -4.77 -0.61
CA CYS A 396 -9.36 -4.97 0.55
C CYS A 396 -9.42 -3.72 1.45
N LEU A 397 -9.12 -2.54 0.90
CA LEU A 397 -9.01 -1.29 1.66
C LEU A 397 -10.29 -0.93 2.43
N TYR A 398 -11.47 -1.08 1.82
CA TYR A 398 -12.77 -0.82 2.46
C TYR A 398 -13.28 -1.99 3.33
N SER A 399 -12.42 -2.97 3.62
CA SER A 399 -12.68 -4.06 4.56
C SER A 399 -11.86 -3.97 5.85
N TYR A 400 -10.90 -3.04 5.96
CA TYR A 400 -10.04 -2.93 7.15
C TYR A 400 -10.73 -2.19 8.30
N ASN A 401 -11.21 -2.94 9.28
CA ASN A 401 -11.89 -2.40 10.43
C ASN A 401 -10.94 -2.13 11.60
N VAL A 402 -9.93 -2.98 11.83
CA VAL A 402 -9.05 -2.89 13.01
C VAL A 402 -7.57 -2.81 12.66
N THR A 403 -7.11 -3.52 11.63
CA THR A 403 -5.72 -3.47 11.18
C THR A 403 -5.40 -2.10 10.59
N SER A 404 -4.23 -1.59 10.94
CA SER A 404 -3.90 -0.17 10.82
C SER A 404 -2.67 0.13 10.00
N VAL A 405 -2.01 -0.89 9.43
CA VAL A 405 -0.84 -0.71 8.55
C VAL A 405 -1.12 -1.37 7.20
N ALA A 406 -0.85 -0.65 6.11
CA ALA A 406 -0.99 -1.17 4.76
C ALA A 406 0.13 -0.66 3.85
N ARG A 407 0.75 -1.55 3.08
CA ARG A 407 1.73 -1.19 2.06
C ARG A 407 1.12 -0.24 1.04
N ALA A 408 1.90 0.76 0.62
CA ALA A 408 1.45 1.84 -0.25
C ALA A 408 2.09 1.86 -1.64
N SER A 409 2.83 0.82 -2.03
CA SER A 409 3.47 0.71 -3.35
C SER A 409 3.69 -0.75 -3.76
N ASP A 410 4.08 -0.92 -5.02
CA ASP A 410 4.82 -2.11 -5.48
C ASP A 410 6.13 -2.26 -4.69
N ASP A 411 6.72 -3.44 -4.77
CA ASP A 411 7.90 -3.80 -3.99
C ASP A 411 9.10 -2.89 -4.32
N PHE A 412 9.98 -2.71 -3.34
CA PHE A 412 11.32 -2.24 -3.58
C PHE A 412 12.07 -3.29 -4.39
N TRP A 413 12.43 -2.97 -5.64
CA TRP A 413 13.22 -3.85 -6.51
C TRP A 413 14.68 -3.39 -6.53
N PRO A 414 15.60 -4.00 -5.75
CA PRO A 414 16.96 -3.48 -5.57
C PRO A 414 17.80 -3.42 -6.85
N ARG A 415 17.41 -4.24 -7.85
CA ARG A 415 18.09 -4.45 -9.12
C ARG A 415 17.35 -3.84 -10.33
N ASP A 416 16.26 -3.11 -10.09
CA ASP A 416 15.54 -2.39 -11.15
C ASP A 416 15.68 -0.87 -10.93
N PRO A 417 16.65 -0.22 -11.58
CA PRO A 417 16.87 1.21 -11.45
C PRO A 417 15.63 2.06 -11.83
N ALA A 418 14.80 1.59 -12.78
CA ALA A 418 13.60 2.30 -13.20
C ALA A 418 12.53 2.35 -12.11
N SER A 419 12.56 1.39 -11.17
CA SER A 419 11.57 1.28 -10.11
C SER A 419 11.73 2.33 -9.01
N HIS A 420 12.94 2.85 -8.76
CA HIS A 420 13.21 3.54 -7.51
C HIS A 420 12.56 4.92 -7.39
N THR A 421 12.61 5.74 -8.45
CA THR A 421 11.93 7.04 -8.44
C THR A 421 10.41 6.87 -8.50
N VAL A 422 9.95 5.89 -9.28
CA VAL A 422 8.53 5.53 -9.39
C VAL A 422 7.98 5.02 -8.06
N HIS A 423 8.75 4.25 -7.31
CA HIS A 423 8.39 3.76 -5.98
C HIS A 423 8.16 4.94 -5.01
N VAL A 424 9.08 5.91 -4.96
CA VAL A 424 8.94 7.10 -4.08
C VAL A 424 7.73 7.95 -4.49
N ALA A 425 7.44 8.09 -5.78
CA ALA A 425 6.20 8.70 -6.23
C ALA A 425 4.98 7.90 -5.75
N ASN A 426 4.94 6.59 -6.00
CA ASN A 426 3.83 5.72 -5.63
C ASN A 426 3.49 5.81 -4.14
N VAL A 427 4.47 5.63 -3.24
CA VAL A 427 4.22 5.68 -1.79
C VAL A 427 3.67 7.03 -1.35
N ALA A 428 4.19 8.15 -1.89
CA ALA A 428 3.72 9.48 -1.51
C ALA A 428 2.28 9.72 -1.98
N TYR A 429 1.98 9.48 -3.26
CA TYR A 429 0.64 9.75 -3.81
C TYR A 429 -0.42 8.76 -3.32
N ASN A 430 -0.10 7.47 -3.22
CA ASN A 430 -1.04 6.49 -2.66
C ASN A 430 -1.36 6.79 -1.19
N SER A 431 -0.46 7.44 -0.44
CA SER A 431 -0.69 7.89 0.95
C SER A 431 -1.78 8.96 1.09
N LEU A 432 -2.20 9.62 0.00
CA LEU A 432 -3.38 10.50 0.02
C LEU A 432 -4.67 9.70 0.29
N PHE A 433 -4.80 8.51 -0.30
CA PHE A 433 -5.98 7.66 -0.17
C PHE A 433 -5.82 6.61 0.92
N ILE A 434 -4.75 5.82 0.88
CA ILE A 434 -4.49 4.76 1.86
C ILE A 434 -4.32 5.35 3.26
N GLY A 435 -3.71 6.54 3.38
CA GLY A 435 -3.47 7.23 4.64
C GLY A 435 -4.73 7.63 5.43
N GLU A 436 -5.90 7.62 4.79
CA GLU A 436 -7.20 7.82 5.46
C GLU A 436 -7.72 6.53 6.11
N ILE A 437 -7.25 5.36 5.67
CA ILE A 437 -7.73 4.02 6.09
C ILE A 437 -6.72 3.33 7.01
N ALA A 438 -5.43 3.42 6.68
CA ALA A 438 -4.33 2.75 7.37
C ALA A 438 -3.07 3.65 7.32
N GLN A 439 -2.13 3.44 8.25
CA GLN A 439 -0.80 3.99 8.16
C GLN A 439 -0.10 3.40 6.94
N PRO A 440 0.31 4.23 5.97
CA PRO A 440 1.06 3.75 4.82
C PRO A 440 2.40 3.16 5.25
N ASP A 441 2.61 1.91 4.90
CA ASP A 441 3.92 1.27 4.90
C ASP A 441 4.60 1.57 3.56
N TRP A 442 5.79 2.17 3.62
CA TRP A 442 6.56 2.59 2.44
C TRP A 442 7.57 1.52 2.01
N ASP A 443 7.40 0.28 2.48
CA ASP A 443 8.26 -0.87 2.20
C ASP A 443 9.68 -0.76 2.79
N MET A 444 10.38 -1.90 2.80
CA MET A 444 11.81 -2.00 3.03
C MET A 444 12.63 -1.32 1.94
N PHE A 445 13.90 -1.11 2.22
CA PHE A 445 14.91 -0.76 1.22
C PHE A 445 16.27 -1.35 1.64
N GLN A 446 17.21 -1.39 0.71
CA GLN A 446 18.61 -1.72 1.03
C GLN A 446 19.40 -0.46 1.36
N SER A 447 20.04 -0.44 2.52
CA SER A 447 20.91 0.65 2.97
C SER A 447 22.20 0.76 2.15
N LYS A 448 22.74 -0.35 1.64
CA LYS A 448 23.90 -0.36 0.75
C LYS A 448 23.46 -0.52 -0.70
N ASN A 449 22.91 0.56 -1.26
CA ASN A 449 22.45 0.63 -2.65
C ASN A 449 22.70 2.04 -3.22
N GLU A 450 22.88 2.17 -4.54
CA GLU A 450 23.11 3.46 -5.20
C GLU A 450 22.01 4.49 -4.90
N VAL A 451 20.76 4.02 -4.74
CA VAL A 451 19.60 4.88 -4.41
C VAL A 451 19.26 4.89 -2.92
N ALA A 452 20.10 4.34 -2.04
CA ALA A 452 19.76 4.18 -0.63
C ALA A 452 19.46 5.51 0.07
N THR A 453 20.16 6.59 -0.30
CA THR A 453 19.88 7.93 0.25
C THR A 453 18.51 8.47 -0.18
N LEU A 454 18.04 8.17 -1.41
CA LEU A 454 16.67 8.49 -1.87
C LEU A 454 15.63 7.83 -0.98
N HIS A 455 15.81 6.54 -0.73
CA HIS A 455 14.89 5.76 0.07
C HIS A 455 14.93 6.12 1.55
N ALA A 456 16.11 6.36 2.12
CA ALA A 456 16.29 6.84 3.50
C ALA A 456 15.58 8.18 3.74
N VAL A 457 15.77 9.15 2.82
CA VAL A 457 15.10 10.45 2.91
C VAL A 457 13.59 10.31 2.81
N ALA A 458 13.09 9.49 1.88
CA ALA A 458 11.67 9.20 1.76
C ALA A 458 11.07 8.68 3.08
N ARG A 459 11.72 7.71 3.73
CA ARG A 459 11.26 7.18 5.03
C ARG A 459 11.31 8.20 6.16
N SER A 460 12.29 9.11 6.14
CA SER A 460 12.41 10.16 7.17
C SER A 460 11.23 11.15 7.19
N VAL A 461 10.57 11.36 6.05
CA VAL A 461 9.40 12.24 5.91
C VAL A 461 8.08 11.46 5.79
N GLY A 462 8.11 10.16 5.50
CA GLY A 462 6.93 9.36 5.18
C GLY A 462 6.00 9.07 6.38
N GLY A 463 6.51 9.21 7.61
CA GLY A 463 5.78 8.83 8.83
C GLY A 463 5.44 7.35 8.91
N CYS A 464 6.17 6.52 8.18
CA CYS A 464 6.05 5.08 8.05
C CYS A 464 7.08 4.35 8.93
N SER A 465 6.95 3.03 9.01
CA SER A 465 8.01 2.18 9.58
C SER A 465 9.31 2.35 8.80
N VAL A 466 10.43 2.16 9.46
CA VAL A 466 11.75 2.08 8.81
C VAL A 466 12.34 0.72 9.10
N TYR A 467 12.37 -0.11 8.06
CA TYR A 467 13.04 -1.38 8.10
C TYR A 467 13.81 -1.60 6.80
N VAL A 468 14.90 -2.35 6.88
CA VAL A 468 15.77 -2.62 5.73
C VAL A 468 15.77 -4.10 5.36
N SER A 469 16.33 -4.42 4.20
CA SER A 469 16.37 -5.77 3.65
C SER A 469 17.76 -6.18 3.15
N ASP A 470 18.80 -5.46 3.59
CA ASP A 470 20.19 -5.76 3.27
C ASP A 470 20.56 -7.21 3.65
N ARG A 471 21.44 -7.80 2.86
CA ARG A 471 22.10 -9.05 3.23
C ARG A 471 23.02 -8.82 4.44
N PRO A 472 23.19 -9.82 5.32
CA PRO A 472 24.18 -9.74 6.38
C PRO A 472 25.57 -9.36 5.82
N GLY A 473 26.19 -8.32 6.39
CA GLY A 473 27.49 -7.79 5.94
C GLY A 473 27.41 -6.73 4.83
N GLU A 474 26.24 -6.51 4.24
CA GLU A 474 26.01 -5.53 3.18
C GLU A 474 25.23 -4.31 3.70
N HIS A 475 25.54 -3.83 4.90
CA HIS A 475 24.88 -2.66 5.50
C HIS A 475 25.72 -1.38 5.31
N ASP A 476 25.05 -0.25 5.09
CA ASP A 476 25.65 1.08 5.21
C ASP A 476 25.31 1.67 6.58
N PHE A 477 26.15 1.42 7.59
CA PHE A 477 25.90 1.87 8.96
C PHE A 477 25.97 3.39 9.12
N ASP A 478 26.73 4.10 8.27
CA ASP A 478 26.78 5.56 8.30
C ASP A 478 25.47 6.17 7.83
N LEU A 479 24.82 5.54 6.85
CA LEU A 479 23.46 5.87 6.43
C LEU A 479 22.45 5.51 7.53
N LEU A 480 22.50 4.29 8.06
CA LEU A 480 21.51 3.81 9.05
C LEU A 480 21.53 4.65 10.34
N LYS A 481 22.70 5.06 10.84
CA LYS A 481 22.83 5.90 12.04
C LYS A 481 22.19 7.29 11.92
N ARG A 482 21.81 7.71 10.71
CA ARG A 482 21.05 8.95 10.49
C ARG A 482 19.54 8.76 10.61
N LEU A 483 19.05 7.52 10.54
CA LEU A 483 17.64 7.15 10.69
C LEU A 483 17.33 6.50 12.04
N VAL A 484 18.30 5.77 12.58
CA VAL A 484 18.15 4.87 13.71
C VAL A 484 18.92 5.39 14.92
N LEU A 485 18.24 5.48 16.06
CA LEU A 485 18.85 5.83 17.34
C LEU A 485 19.61 4.62 17.92
N PRO A 486 20.58 4.84 18.82
CA PRO A 486 21.36 3.75 19.42
C PRO A 486 20.53 2.67 20.15
N ASP A 487 19.33 3.01 20.63
CA ASP A 487 18.42 2.05 21.26
C ASP A 487 17.59 1.25 20.24
N GLY A 488 17.71 1.55 18.95
CA GLY A 488 16.98 0.92 17.86
C GLY A 488 15.61 1.55 17.57
N LYS A 489 15.28 2.70 18.17
CA LYS A 489 14.10 3.48 17.80
C LYS A 489 14.36 4.37 16.59
N ILE A 490 13.27 4.87 15.99
CA ILE A 490 13.33 5.83 14.89
C ILE A 490 12.61 7.13 15.23
N LEU A 491 12.98 8.21 14.55
CA LEU A 491 12.33 9.51 14.67
C LEU A 491 11.21 9.64 13.63
N ARG A 492 10.18 8.81 13.76
CA ARG A 492 9.07 8.75 12.81
C ARG A 492 8.23 10.04 12.84
N ALA A 493 7.87 10.53 11.66
CA ALA A 493 6.89 11.61 11.53
C ALA A 493 5.46 11.13 11.88
N SER A 494 4.63 12.04 12.39
CA SER A 494 3.35 11.73 13.04
C SER A 494 2.19 11.47 12.08
N LEU A 495 2.24 11.99 10.85
CA LEU A 495 1.19 11.78 9.84
C LEU A 495 1.69 10.87 8.72
N PRO A 496 0.80 10.32 7.87
CA PRO A 496 1.21 9.83 6.56
C PRO A 496 1.84 10.96 5.74
N GLY A 497 3.05 10.74 5.21
CA GLY A 497 3.70 11.68 4.31
C GLY A 497 2.90 11.84 3.02
N ARG A 498 2.61 13.08 2.63
CA ARG A 498 1.76 13.38 1.46
C ARG A 498 2.44 14.42 0.55
N PRO A 499 2.17 14.39 -0.78
CA PRO A 499 2.63 15.44 -1.67
C PRO A 499 2.12 16.80 -1.19
N THR A 500 2.88 17.88 -1.37
CA THR A 500 2.41 19.25 -1.11
C THR A 500 1.39 19.68 -2.16
N ARG A 501 0.60 20.73 -1.89
CA ARG A 501 -0.48 21.18 -2.80
C ARG A 501 -0.01 21.43 -4.23
N ASP A 502 1.18 22.01 -4.40
CA ASP A 502 1.77 22.29 -5.70
C ASP A 502 2.29 21.04 -6.43
N SER A 503 2.54 19.95 -5.71
CA SER A 503 2.89 18.64 -6.29
C SER A 503 1.67 17.80 -6.67
N ILE A 504 0.53 17.89 -5.96
CA ILE A 504 -0.65 16.99 -6.14
C ILE A 504 -1.02 16.74 -7.62
N PHE A 505 -1.01 17.79 -8.44
CA PHE A 505 -1.43 17.75 -9.85
C PHE A 505 -0.26 17.85 -10.85
N ALA A 506 0.96 17.54 -10.41
CA ALA A 506 2.16 17.57 -11.23
C ALA A 506 2.69 16.15 -11.48
N ASP A 507 3.03 15.84 -12.74
CA ASP A 507 3.70 14.59 -13.08
C ASP A 507 5.18 14.70 -12.71
N VAL A 508 5.47 14.34 -11.46
CA VAL A 508 6.81 14.43 -10.86
C VAL A 508 7.81 13.41 -11.43
N THR A 509 7.35 12.52 -12.32
CA THR A 509 8.15 11.44 -12.89
C THR A 509 8.58 11.70 -14.32
N SER A 510 7.83 12.50 -15.08
CA SER A 510 8.03 12.61 -16.53
C SER A 510 7.83 14.00 -17.13
N ASP A 511 7.36 15.02 -16.38
CA ASP A 511 7.11 16.35 -16.96
C ASP A 511 8.38 17.18 -17.21
N GLY A 512 9.53 16.75 -16.71
CA GLY A 512 10.82 17.43 -16.80
C GLY A 512 10.93 18.73 -16.02
N LEU A 513 9.94 19.07 -15.19
CA LEU A 513 9.80 20.39 -14.56
C LEU A 513 9.61 20.31 -13.05
N SER A 514 8.81 19.36 -12.59
CA SER A 514 8.26 19.37 -11.23
C SER A 514 9.02 18.40 -10.31
N PRO A 515 9.59 18.88 -9.19
CA PRO A 515 9.99 17.98 -8.12
C PRO A 515 8.77 17.49 -7.35
N LEU A 516 8.88 16.31 -6.74
CA LEU A 516 7.98 15.92 -5.67
C LEU A 516 8.42 16.62 -4.39
N LYS A 517 7.51 17.36 -3.75
CA LYS A 517 7.65 17.76 -2.35
C LYS A 517 6.70 16.94 -1.50
N VAL A 518 7.19 16.38 -0.39
CA VAL A 518 6.40 15.64 0.59
C VAL A 518 6.44 16.39 1.91
N TRP A 519 5.27 16.61 2.52
CA TRP A 519 5.16 17.25 3.82
C TRP A 519 4.70 16.28 4.92
N ASN A 520 5.07 16.60 6.16
CA ASN A 520 4.65 15.89 7.35
C ASN A 520 4.85 16.77 8.61
N TRP A 521 4.54 16.23 9.78
CA TRP A 521 4.80 16.82 11.10
C TRP A 521 5.53 15.82 11.98
N ASN A 522 6.48 16.26 12.80
CA ASN A 522 6.99 15.47 13.93
C ASN A 522 6.53 16.12 15.25
N SER A 523 7.08 15.65 16.38
CA SER A 523 6.74 16.17 17.71
C SER A 523 7.05 17.67 17.89
N CYS A 524 8.02 18.20 17.15
CA CYS A 524 8.57 19.54 17.33
C CYS A 524 8.22 20.52 16.20
N ASN A 525 8.14 20.06 14.95
CA ASN A 525 8.11 20.91 13.75
C ASN A 525 7.42 20.24 12.54
N GLY A 526 7.17 21.04 11.50
CA GLY A 526 6.73 20.54 10.19
C GLY A 526 7.94 20.15 9.35
N VAL A 527 7.86 19.02 8.66
CA VAL A 527 8.94 18.47 7.83
C VAL A 527 8.54 18.57 6.37
N VAL A 528 9.44 19.03 5.50
CA VAL A 528 9.25 18.93 4.05
C VAL A 528 10.51 18.37 3.41
N ALA A 529 10.35 17.39 2.53
CA ALA A 529 11.42 16.85 1.69
C ALA A 529 11.10 17.08 0.22
N ALA A 530 12.13 17.37 -0.58
CA ALA A 530 12.03 17.45 -2.04
C ALA A 530 12.85 16.37 -2.72
N PHE A 531 12.32 15.86 -3.83
CA PHE A 531 12.87 14.79 -4.63
C PHE A 531 12.81 15.15 -6.11
N ASN A 532 13.93 14.97 -6.82
CA ASN A 532 13.91 14.90 -8.27
C ASN A 532 13.64 13.44 -8.67
N LEU A 533 12.41 13.15 -9.10
CA LEU A 533 11.96 11.81 -9.49
C LEU A 533 11.82 11.65 -11.01
N GLN A 534 12.31 12.63 -11.78
CA GLN A 534 12.20 12.67 -13.23
C GLN A 534 12.96 11.52 -13.89
N GLY A 535 12.54 11.11 -15.08
CA GLY A 535 13.30 10.21 -15.94
C GLY A 535 12.91 8.73 -15.87
N ALA A 536 11.95 8.34 -15.03
CA ALA A 536 11.35 7.01 -15.10
C ALA A 536 9.88 7.02 -14.68
N SER A 537 9.05 6.23 -15.34
CA SER A 537 7.63 6.07 -15.00
C SER A 537 7.12 4.67 -15.36
N TRP A 538 5.92 4.34 -14.86
CA TRP A 538 5.22 3.13 -15.24
C TRP A 538 4.68 3.24 -16.67
N ASN A 539 5.12 2.35 -17.56
CA ASN A 539 4.61 2.28 -18.91
C ASN A 539 3.54 1.19 -19.04
N ARG A 540 2.29 1.59 -19.26
CA ARG A 540 1.13 0.67 -19.39
C ARG A 540 1.21 -0.27 -20.58
N SER A 541 1.81 0.17 -21.69
CA SER A 541 1.88 -0.63 -22.91
C SER A 541 2.77 -1.86 -22.72
N VAL A 542 3.88 -1.70 -21.99
CA VAL A 542 4.83 -2.78 -21.69
C VAL A 542 4.72 -3.34 -20.27
N ARG A 543 3.86 -2.75 -19.42
CA ARG A 543 3.55 -3.16 -18.04
C ARG A 543 4.79 -3.33 -17.15
N LYS A 544 5.67 -2.32 -17.21
CA LYS A 544 6.86 -2.23 -16.36
C LYS A 544 7.25 -0.77 -16.15
N ASN A 545 8.05 -0.53 -15.12
CA ASN A 545 8.77 0.73 -14.99
C ASN A 545 9.78 0.83 -16.13
N VAL A 546 9.87 2.00 -16.74
CA VAL A 546 10.85 2.28 -17.80
C VAL A 546 11.57 3.58 -17.49
N ILE A 547 12.88 3.58 -17.73
CA ILE A 547 13.65 4.82 -17.82
C ILE A 547 13.34 5.44 -19.18
N HIS A 548 13.11 6.75 -19.18
CA HIS A 548 12.94 7.53 -20.39
C HIS A 548 14.32 7.96 -20.90
N ASP A 549 14.57 7.84 -22.21
CA ASP A 549 15.83 8.30 -22.81
C ASP A 549 15.90 9.84 -22.78
N GLY A 550 16.95 10.36 -22.12
CA GLY A 550 17.23 11.78 -21.96
C GLY A 550 17.97 12.05 -20.65
N GLU A 551 18.91 13.00 -20.65
CA GLU A 551 19.55 13.46 -19.41
C GLU A 551 18.48 13.84 -18.38
N ILE A 552 18.61 13.39 -17.13
CA ILE A 552 17.64 13.74 -16.08
C ILE A 552 17.73 15.24 -15.84
N PRO A 553 16.65 16.01 -16.07
CA PRO A 553 16.70 17.44 -15.93
C PRO A 553 16.88 17.83 -14.46
N THR A 554 17.66 18.87 -14.23
CA THR A 554 17.68 19.54 -12.92
C THR A 554 16.37 20.29 -12.76
N VAL A 555 15.62 19.94 -11.72
CA VAL A 555 14.38 20.63 -11.35
C VAL A 555 14.61 21.55 -10.16
N SER A 556 13.80 22.57 -10.01
CA SER A 556 13.92 23.53 -8.91
C SER A 556 12.56 23.85 -8.31
N SER A 557 12.50 24.03 -7.00
CA SER A 557 11.29 24.48 -6.31
C SER A 557 11.64 25.40 -5.15
N LYS A 558 10.60 26.04 -4.60
CA LYS A 558 10.69 26.85 -3.39
C LYS A 558 9.94 26.15 -2.28
N PHE A 559 10.54 26.18 -1.09
CA PHE A 559 9.83 25.83 0.13
C PHE A 559 9.15 27.05 0.72
N ALA A 560 7.92 26.86 1.16
CA ALA A 560 7.12 27.90 1.80
C ALA A 560 6.25 27.29 2.90
N LEU A 561 5.78 28.13 3.83
CA LEU A 561 4.91 27.66 4.92
C LEU A 561 3.61 27.01 4.42
N LYS A 562 3.12 27.47 3.28
CA LYS A 562 1.95 26.90 2.60
C LYS A 562 2.17 25.47 2.07
N ASP A 563 3.41 24.95 2.14
CA ASP A 563 3.71 23.55 1.83
C ASP A 563 3.33 22.62 3.01
N LEU A 564 3.09 23.18 4.19
CA LEU A 564 2.56 22.46 5.35
C LEU A 564 1.06 22.72 5.46
N GLU A 565 0.29 21.67 5.71
CA GLU A 565 -1.12 21.80 6.09
C GLU A 565 -1.27 21.97 7.60
N GLU A 566 -2.37 22.59 8.00
CA GLU A 566 -2.72 22.78 9.40
C GLU A 566 -2.85 21.45 10.14
N ARG A 567 -2.39 21.44 11.38
CA ARG A 567 -2.58 20.32 12.30
C ARG A 567 -3.85 20.60 13.10
N GLU A 568 -4.75 19.62 13.24
CA GLU A 568 -5.87 19.72 14.19
C GLU A 568 -5.34 20.20 15.56
N GLY A 569 -5.75 21.40 15.99
CA GLY A 569 -5.37 22.01 17.27
C GLY A 569 -4.06 22.81 17.32
N ARG A 570 -3.37 23.09 16.20
CA ARG A 570 -2.27 24.07 16.16
C ARG A 570 -2.38 24.96 14.91
N GLU A 571 -2.67 26.24 15.14
CA GLU A 571 -2.60 27.27 14.11
C GLU A 571 -1.18 27.37 13.51
N THR A 572 -1.09 27.50 12.19
CA THR A 572 0.16 27.79 11.49
C THR A 572 0.53 29.28 11.52
N SER A 573 -0.32 30.12 12.13
CA SER A 573 -0.19 31.58 12.19
C SER A 573 0.91 32.06 13.15
N SER A 574 1.80 32.90 12.61
CA SER A 574 2.61 33.93 13.30
C SER A 574 4.04 33.62 13.79
N GLY A 575 4.57 32.41 13.64
CA GLY A 575 5.97 32.12 14.00
C GLY A 575 6.99 32.67 12.99
N ARG A 576 8.15 33.18 13.45
CA ARG A 576 9.37 33.31 12.61
C ARG A 576 9.89 31.90 12.36
N TRP A 577 9.85 31.44 11.11
CA TRP A 577 10.42 30.17 10.71
C TRP A 577 11.83 30.38 10.17
N SER A 578 12.80 29.64 10.72
CA SER A 578 14.11 29.44 10.13
C SER A 578 14.16 28.04 9.50
N VAL A 579 15.03 27.88 8.51
CA VAL A 579 15.51 26.57 8.04
C VAL A 579 16.79 26.27 8.79
N LEU A 580 16.89 25.12 9.46
CA LEU A 580 17.96 24.93 10.45
C LEU A 580 18.95 23.83 10.12
N LYS A 581 18.60 22.88 9.25
CA LYS A 581 19.59 21.88 8.82
C LYS A 581 19.09 21.10 7.62
N THR A 582 19.97 20.96 6.63
CA THR A 582 19.88 19.92 5.60
C THR A 582 20.56 18.67 6.15
N LEU A 583 19.81 17.59 6.35
CA LEU A 583 20.36 16.34 6.91
C LEU A 583 20.96 15.41 5.84
N TRP A 584 20.61 15.65 4.57
CA TRP A 584 20.84 14.72 3.48
C TRP A 584 21.18 15.48 2.20
N SER A 585 22.44 15.41 1.75
CA SER A 585 22.81 15.80 0.38
C SER A 585 24.04 15.00 -0.08
N ARG A 586 24.00 14.44 -1.30
CA ARG A 586 25.22 14.16 -2.06
C ARG A 586 25.51 15.23 -3.12
N ASP A 587 24.50 15.91 -3.68
CA ASP A 587 24.73 16.90 -4.76
C ASP A 587 23.65 18.00 -4.83
N VAL A 588 23.21 18.60 -3.71
CA VAL A 588 22.20 19.70 -3.73
C VAL A 588 22.86 21.02 -3.38
N SER A 589 22.86 21.97 -4.33
CA SER A 589 23.21 23.36 -4.09
C SER A 589 22.00 24.13 -3.54
N LEU A 590 21.93 24.30 -2.22
CA LEU A 590 20.99 25.19 -1.54
C LEU A 590 21.57 26.61 -1.53
N ARG A 591 20.87 27.59 -2.14
CA ARG A 591 21.23 29.02 -1.99
C ARG A 591 20.27 29.67 -1.01
N CYS A 592 20.77 30.01 0.18
CA CYS A 592 20.00 30.65 1.25
C CYS A 592 20.09 32.18 1.17
N SER A 593 18.95 32.85 1.04
CA SER A 593 18.76 34.23 1.46
C SER A 593 17.39 34.33 2.14
N ARG A 594 17.27 35.17 3.18
CA ARG A 594 16.04 35.33 3.96
C ARG A 594 14.84 35.60 3.04
N SER A 595 13.76 34.87 3.30
CA SER A 595 12.48 34.80 2.55
C SER A 595 12.56 34.08 1.19
N GLY A 596 12.03 32.85 1.16
CA GLY A 596 11.89 32.03 -0.04
C GLY A 596 13.17 31.29 -0.41
N GLU A 597 13.37 30.12 0.18
CA GLU A 597 14.52 29.28 -0.17
C GLU A 597 14.30 28.62 -1.54
N HIS A 598 15.24 28.85 -2.44
CA HIS A 598 15.33 28.14 -3.72
C HIS A 598 16.16 26.87 -3.53
N VAL A 599 15.58 25.73 -3.90
CA VAL A 599 16.28 24.44 -3.87
C VAL A 599 16.39 23.90 -5.28
N GLN A 600 17.64 23.65 -5.69
CA GLN A 600 17.96 22.97 -6.95
C GLN A 600 18.20 21.50 -6.65
N CYS A 601 17.33 20.64 -7.18
CA CYS A 601 17.45 19.19 -7.04
C CYS A 601 18.09 18.63 -8.31
N TRP A 602 19.39 18.32 -8.23
CA TRP A 602 20.08 17.42 -9.15
C TRP A 602 19.59 15.98 -8.90
N ARG A 603 20.03 14.94 -9.60
CA ARG A 603 19.68 13.54 -9.23
C ARG A 603 19.99 13.32 -7.73
N GLY A 604 18.99 13.36 -6.84
CA GLY A 604 19.20 13.42 -5.38
C GLY A 604 18.15 14.23 -4.61
N ASN A 605 18.23 14.16 -3.27
CA ASN A 605 17.16 14.56 -2.33
C ASN A 605 17.59 15.70 -1.42
N SER A 606 16.61 16.40 -0.84
CA SER A 606 16.81 17.35 0.26
C SER A 606 15.72 17.19 1.31
N VAL A 607 16.09 17.21 2.59
CA VAL A 607 15.14 17.32 3.73
C VAL A 607 15.41 18.61 4.46
N LEU A 608 14.34 19.37 4.71
CA LEU A 608 14.37 20.58 5.54
C LEU A 608 13.58 20.33 6.82
N LEU A 609 14.20 20.62 7.97
CA LEU A 609 13.56 20.63 9.30
C LEU A 609 13.63 22.04 9.93
N PRO A 610 12.54 22.52 10.57
CA PRO A 610 12.54 23.64 11.51
C PRO A 610 13.02 23.23 12.93
N HIS A 611 13.31 24.19 13.81
CA HIS A 611 14.00 24.05 15.11
C HIS A 611 13.23 24.91 16.10
N THR A 612 13.13 24.42 17.32
CA THR A 612 12.64 25.14 18.49
C THR A 612 13.83 25.66 19.27
N GLY A 613 13.92 26.97 19.49
CA GLY A 613 14.99 27.59 20.29
C GLY A 613 15.16 26.99 21.67
#